data_AF-L9WDE1-F1
#
_entry.id   AF-L9WDE1-F1
#
_cell.length_a   1.000
_cell.length_b   1.000
_cell.length_c   1.000
_cell.angle_alpha   90.00
_cell.angle_beta   90.00
_cell.angle_gamma   90.00
#
_symmetry.space_group_name_H-M   'P 1'
#
loop_
_entity.id
_entity.type
_entity.pdbx_description
1 polymer ?
#
loop_
_entity_poly.entity_id
_entity_poly.type
_entity_poly.pdbx_seq_one_letter_code
_entity_poly.pdbx_strand_id
1 'polypeptide(L)'
;MKDLELDENLEIVIGPRNDLEIVDGREQFEQSLRLWLTAYLSEEVGSFNSPDVIRSIELQVQRVARVHGRIDSISSIVVSPSEDAVDSIDVSIIYLAGETFNLTLS
;
A
#
# COMPACT_ATOMS: atom_id res chain seq x y z
N MET A 1 2.27 13.77 11.21
CA MET A 1 0.79 13.66 11.24
C MET A 1 0.53 12.22 11.60
N LYS A 2 -0.36 11.91 12.54
CA LYS A 2 -0.64 10.52 12.94
C LYS A 2 -1.98 10.11 12.36
N ASP A 3 -2.09 8.88 11.90
CA ASP A 3 -3.34 8.34 11.38
C ASP A 3 -3.92 7.33 12.37
N LEU A 4 -5.24 7.11 12.31
CA LEU A 4 -5.88 6.03 13.06
C LEU A 4 -5.42 4.70 12.47
N GLU A 5 -5.10 3.74 13.31
CA GLU A 5 -4.77 2.39 12.85
C GLU A 5 -6.00 1.72 12.25
N LEU A 6 -5.81 1.13 11.07
CA LEU A 6 -6.80 0.33 10.38
C LEU A 6 -6.33 -1.11 10.27
N ASP A 7 -7.26 -2.04 10.46
CA ASP A 7 -7.00 -3.46 10.28
C ASP A 7 -6.93 -3.84 8.78
N GLU A 8 -6.83 -5.13 8.51
CA GLU A 8 -6.77 -5.64 7.14
C GLU A 8 -8.05 -5.44 6.32
N ASN A 9 -9.17 -5.19 6.97
CA ASN A 9 -10.47 -4.91 6.38
C ASN A 9 -10.77 -3.41 6.29
N LEU A 10 -9.78 -2.56 6.61
CA LEU A 10 -9.91 -1.10 6.69
C LEU A 10 -10.86 -0.63 7.80
N GLU A 11 -11.04 -1.44 8.85
CA GLU A 11 -11.81 -1.08 10.04
C GLU A 11 -10.91 -0.44 11.09
N ILE A 12 -11.47 0.49 11.87
CA ILE A 12 -10.73 1.18 12.94
C ILE A 12 -10.39 0.20 14.06
N VAL A 13 -9.11 0.11 14.41
CA VAL A 13 -8.65 -0.73 15.52
C VAL A 13 -8.93 -0.05 16.86
N ILE A 14 -9.61 -0.79 17.75
CA ILE A 14 -9.82 -0.39 19.14
C ILE A 14 -8.79 -1.12 20.01
N GLY A 15 -7.95 -0.34 20.67
CA GLY A 15 -6.90 -0.82 21.55
C GLY A 15 -7.44 -1.54 22.79
N PRO A 16 -6.59 -2.30 23.50
CA PRO A 16 -6.97 -3.07 24.68
C PRO A 16 -7.47 -2.22 25.85
N ARG A 17 -7.27 -0.90 25.79
CA ARG A 17 -7.77 0.06 26.79
C ARG A 17 -9.04 0.79 26.34
N ASN A 18 -9.68 0.30 25.27
CA ASN A 18 -10.86 0.89 24.65
C ASN A 18 -10.60 2.32 24.13
N ASP A 19 -9.39 2.53 23.63
CA ASP A 19 -8.91 3.73 22.95
C ASP A 19 -8.69 3.49 21.46
N LEU A 20 -8.53 4.56 20.69
CA LEU A 20 -8.22 4.49 19.27
C LEU A 20 -6.71 4.33 19.10
N GLU A 21 -6.30 3.27 18.41
CA GLU A 21 -4.89 3.08 18.08
C GLU A 21 -4.47 4.04 16.94
N ILE A 22 -3.18 4.38 16.94
CA ILE A 22 -2.61 5.34 15.98
C ILE A 22 -1.31 4.82 15.39
N VAL A 23 -1.15 5.00 14.09
CA VAL A 23 0.07 4.66 13.35
C VAL A 23 0.90 5.89 13.03
N ASP A 24 2.21 5.73 13.00
CA ASP A 24 3.18 6.77 12.67
C ASP A 24 4.35 6.18 11.85
N GLY A 25 5.11 7.04 11.18
CA GLY A 25 6.35 6.68 10.53
C GLY A 25 6.18 5.69 9.38
N ARG A 26 6.58 4.43 9.58
CA ARG A 26 6.58 3.40 8.54
C ARG A 26 5.18 2.80 8.36
N GLU A 27 4.54 2.43 9.47
CA GLU A 27 3.19 1.86 9.49
C GLU A 27 2.18 2.82 8.87
N GLN A 28 2.31 4.13 9.17
CA GLN A 28 1.48 5.16 8.55
C GLN A 28 1.62 5.20 7.02
N PHE A 29 2.86 5.10 6.53
CA PHE A 29 3.13 5.09 5.09
C PHE A 29 2.53 3.84 4.43
N GLU A 30 2.73 2.67 5.03
CA GLU A 30 2.20 1.39 4.53
C GLU A 30 0.65 1.38 4.52
N GLN A 31 0.03 1.92 5.57
CA GLN A 31 -1.43 2.09 5.63
C GLN A 31 -1.93 3.06 4.56
N SER A 32 -1.25 4.20 4.37
CA SER A 32 -1.62 5.19 3.35
C SER A 32 -1.55 4.62 1.94
N LEU A 33 -0.52 3.81 1.66
CA LEU A 33 -0.41 3.07 0.41
C LEU A 33 -1.55 2.08 0.23
N ARG A 34 -1.82 1.26 1.25
CA ARG A 34 -2.90 0.27 1.20
C ARG A 34 -4.23 0.93 0.87
N LEU A 35 -4.59 1.98 1.60
CA LEU A 35 -5.81 2.75 1.37
C LEU A 35 -5.91 3.28 -0.05
N TRP A 36 -4.84 3.90 -0.54
CA TRP A 36 -4.83 4.47 -1.88
C TRP A 36 -4.96 3.39 -2.97
N LEU A 37 -4.20 2.30 -2.84
CA LEU A 37 -4.19 1.21 -3.81
C LEU A 37 -5.52 0.47 -3.85
N THR A 38 -6.14 0.23 -2.70
CA THR A 38 -7.48 -0.36 -2.61
C THR A 38 -8.53 0.56 -3.25
N ALA A 39 -8.49 1.86 -2.97
CA ALA A 39 -9.40 2.83 -3.59
C ALA A 39 -9.22 2.88 -5.12
N TYR A 40 -7.98 2.96 -5.59
CA TYR A 40 -7.65 3.02 -7.01
C TYR A 40 -8.16 1.79 -7.78
N LEU A 41 -7.95 0.57 -7.24
CA LEU A 41 -8.43 -0.64 -7.89
C LEU A 41 -9.95 -0.80 -7.84
N SER A 42 -10.61 -0.26 -6.81
CA SER A 42 -12.07 -0.24 -6.77
C SER A 42 -12.68 0.62 -7.89
N GLU A 43 -11.94 1.61 -8.39
CA GLU A 43 -12.35 2.48 -9.50
C GLU A 43 -11.96 1.93 -10.87
N GLU A 44 -10.82 1.24 -10.97
CA GLU A 44 -10.31 0.64 -12.21
C GLU A 44 -10.92 -0.75 -12.47
N VAL A 45 -12.00 -0.80 -13.26
CA VAL A 45 -12.67 -2.06 -13.62
C VAL A 45 -11.99 -2.73 -14.84
N GLY A 46 -11.33 -3.87 -14.61
CA GLY A 46 -11.15 -4.91 -15.64
C GLY A 46 -9.90 -4.84 -16.53
N SER A 47 -8.88 -4.06 -16.19
CA SER A 47 -7.60 -4.04 -16.95
C SER A 47 -6.36 -4.02 -16.06
N PHE A 48 -6.29 -4.93 -15.10
CA PHE A 48 -5.18 -5.05 -14.13
C PHE A 48 -3.81 -5.34 -14.77
N ASN A 49 -3.80 -5.89 -15.98
CA ASN A 49 -2.57 -6.26 -16.71
C ASN A 49 -2.09 -5.20 -17.71
N SER A 50 -2.68 -4.00 -17.73
CA SER A 50 -2.21 -2.94 -18.61
C SER A 50 -0.88 -2.36 -18.10
N PRO A 51 0.14 -2.17 -18.98
CA PRO A 51 1.35 -1.41 -18.63
C PRO A 51 1.05 -0.02 -18.05
N ASP A 52 -0.07 0.59 -18.44
CA ASP A 52 -0.50 1.89 -17.92
C ASP A 52 -0.96 1.80 -16.46
N VAL A 53 -1.63 0.71 -16.06
CA VAL A 53 -2.05 0.47 -14.67
C VAL A 53 -0.84 0.23 -13.78
N ILE A 54 0.09 -0.63 -14.23
CA ILE A 54 1.36 -0.88 -13.53
C ILE A 54 2.12 0.43 -13.29
N ARG A 55 2.29 1.23 -14.34
CA ARG A 55 2.98 2.51 -14.24
C ARG A 55 2.25 3.51 -13.34
N SER A 56 0.93 3.52 -13.37
CA SER A 56 0.10 4.37 -12.51
C SER A 56 0.32 4.02 -11.03
N ILE A 57 0.31 2.73 -10.70
CA ILE A 57 0.59 2.21 -9.36
C ILE A 57 1.99 2.64 -8.90
N GLU A 58 3.03 2.40 -9.71
CA GLU A 58 4.41 2.79 -9.39
C GLU A 58 4.54 4.30 -9.10
N LEU A 59 3.96 5.15 -9.95
CA LEU A 59 3.99 6.60 -9.78
C LEU A 59 3.31 7.03 -8.49
N GLN A 60 2.27 6.33 -8.08
CA GLN A 60 1.50 6.68 -6.90
C GLN A 60 2.17 6.18 -5.63
N VAL A 61 2.77 4.99 -5.66
CA VAL A 61 3.66 4.53 -4.59
C VAL A 61 4.76 5.56 -4.33
N GLN A 62 5.41 6.06 -5.40
CA GLN A 62 6.43 7.11 -5.28
C GLN A 62 5.88 8.43 -4.71
N ARG A 63 4.66 8.83 -5.08
CA ARG A 63 4.03 10.06 -4.57
C ARG A 63 3.74 9.95 -3.08
N VAL A 64 3.11 8.86 -2.64
CA VAL A 64 2.84 8.60 -1.22
C VAL A 64 4.16 8.53 -0.46
N ALA A 65 5.18 7.84 -0.99
CA ALA A 65 6.49 7.77 -0.36
C ALA A 65 7.14 9.15 -0.17
N ARG A 66 7.00 10.07 -1.13
CA ARG A 66 7.49 11.46 -0.97
C ARG A 66 6.74 12.22 0.10
N VAL A 67 5.41 12.10 0.15
CA VAL A 67 4.57 12.78 1.16
C VAL A 67 4.98 12.36 2.58
N HIS A 68 5.29 11.08 2.77
CA HIS A 68 5.71 10.54 4.07
C HIS A 68 7.23 10.63 4.32
N GLY A 69 8.02 11.24 3.42
CA GLY A 69 9.48 11.35 3.58
C GLY A 69 10.21 10.01 3.54
N ARG A 70 9.62 9.00 2.88
CA ARG A 70 10.13 7.63 2.79
C ARG A 70 10.72 7.26 1.42
N ILE A 71 10.64 8.15 0.42
CA ILE A 71 11.11 7.85 -0.94
C ILE A 71 12.56 7.36 -0.97
N ASP A 72 13.44 7.97 -0.19
CA ASP A 72 14.86 7.60 -0.14
C ASP A 72 15.11 6.27 0.57
N SER A 73 14.12 5.76 1.32
CA SER A 73 14.19 4.47 1.98
C SER A 73 13.74 3.31 1.10
N ILE A 74 13.15 3.59 -0.08
CA ILE A 74 12.68 2.56 -1.01
C ILE A 74 13.82 2.20 -1.97
N SER A 75 14.19 0.92 -1.97
CA SER A 75 15.17 0.33 -2.88
C SER A 75 14.52 -0.03 -4.22
N SER A 76 13.33 -0.65 -4.18
CA SER A 76 12.62 -1.11 -5.37
C SER A 76 11.11 -1.17 -5.13
N ILE A 77 10.35 -1.01 -6.21
CA ILE A 77 8.90 -1.22 -6.26
C ILE A 77 8.68 -2.22 -7.39
N VAL A 78 8.00 -3.33 -7.08
CA VAL A 78 7.66 -4.38 -8.04
C VAL A 78 6.15 -4.50 -8.05
N VAL A 79 5.56 -4.40 -9.23
CA VAL A 79 4.13 -4.55 -9.46
C VAL A 79 3.95 -5.63 -10.51
N SER A 80 3.21 -6.67 -10.18
CA SER A 80 2.96 -7.80 -11.08
C SER A 80 1.54 -8.32 -10.93
N PRO A 81 0.97 -8.93 -11.98
CA PRO A 81 -0.24 -9.73 -11.84
C PRO A 81 -0.01 -10.82 -10.78
N SER A 82 -1.01 -11.09 -9.96
CA SER A 82 -0.88 -12.15 -8.95
C SER A 82 -0.89 -13.52 -9.59
N GLU A 83 0.00 -14.40 -9.12
CA GLU A 83 -0.01 -15.82 -9.51
C GLU A 83 -1.04 -16.62 -8.70
N ASP A 84 -1.43 -16.11 -7.53
CA ASP A 84 -2.29 -16.81 -6.57
C ASP A 84 -3.79 -16.49 -6.77
N ALA A 85 -4.12 -15.37 -7.42
CA ALA A 85 -5.49 -14.92 -7.61
C ALA A 85 -5.74 -14.30 -9.00
N VAL A 86 -6.85 -14.70 -9.62
CA VAL A 86 -7.31 -14.14 -10.91
C VAL A 86 -7.81 -12.72 -10.67
N ASP A 87 -7.49 -11.81 -11.58
CA ASP A 87 -7.84 -10.38 -11.50
C ASP A 87 -7.22 -9.63 -10.31
N SER A 88 -6.13 -10.16 -9.76
CA SER A 88 -5.37 -9.53 -8.68
C SER A 88 -4.00 -8.99 -9.12
N ILE A 89 -3.50 -8.00 -8.38
CA ILE A 89 -2.15 -7.45 -8.54
C ILE A 89 -1.40 -7.58 -7.22
N ASP A 90 -0.16 -8.07 -7.29
CA ASP A 90 0.78 -8.06 -6.20
C ASP A 90 1.68 -6.83 -6.29
N VAL A 91 1.74 -6.07 -5.20
CA VAL A 91 2.60 -4.90 -5.04
C VAL A 91 3.61 -5.18 -3.93
N SER A 92 4.88 -5.25 -4.30
CA SER A 92 6.00 -5.47 -3.38
C SER A 92 6.89 -4.24 -3.33
N ILE A 93 7.10 -3.71 -2.13
CA ILE A 93 7.97 -2.56 -1.87
C ILE A 93 9.14 -3.03 -1.01
N ILE A 94 10.36 -2.87 -1.54
CA ILE A 94 11.60 -3.27 -0.87
C ILE A 94 12.27 -2.02 -0.32
N TYR A 95 12.58 -2.01 0.97
CA TYR A 95 13.28 -0.91 1.62
C TYR A 95 14.79 -1.13 1.68
N LEU A 96 15.57 -0.07 1.81
CA LEU A 96 17.04 -0.10 1.97
C LEU A 96 17.49 -0.89 3.21
N ALA A 97 16.62 -1.05 4.21
CA ALA A 97 16.88 -1.88 5.39
C ALA A 97 16.85 -3.40 5.10
N GLY A 98 16.51 -3.80 3.87
CA GLY A 98 16.30 -5.21 3.51
C GLY A 98 14.92 -5.76 3.93
N GLU A 99 14.03 -4.89 4.41
CA GLU A 99 12.66 -5.22 4.76
C GLU A 99 11.76 -5.13 3.51
N THR A 100 10.79 -6.04 3.40
CA THR A 100 9.82 -6.07 2.29
C THR A 100 8.41 -5.91 2.83
N PHE A 101 7.64 -5.02 2.21
CA PHE A 101 6.21 -4.90 2.40
C PHE A 101 5.49 -5.44 1.18
N ASN A 102 4.58 -6.39 1.38
CA ASN A 102 3.81 -7.03 0.31
C ASN A 102 2.32 -6.78 0.52
N LEU A 103 1.63 -6.46 -0.56
CA LEU A 103 0.19 -6.30 -0.57
C LEU A 103 -0.38 -6.94 -1.84
N THR A 104 -1.30 -7.88 -1.66
CA THR A 104 -2.12 -8.43 -2.74
C THR A 104 -3.43 -7.66 -2.78
N LEU A 105 -3.82 -7.24 -3.98
CA LEU A 105 -5.06 -6.50 -4.21
C LEU A 105 -5.96 -7.31 -5.14
N SER A 106 -7.20 -7.56 -4.75
CA SER A 106 -8.20 -8.39 -5.43
C SER A 106 -9.55 -7.71 -5.54
#